data_AF-A0A6V8NGD2-F1
#
_entry.id   AF-A0A6V8NGD2-F1
#
_cell.length_a   1.000
_cell.length_b   1.000
_cell.length_c   1.000
_cell.angle_alpha   90.00
_cell.angle_beta   90.00
_cell.angle_gamma   90.00
#
_symmetry.space_group_name_H-M   'P 1'
#
loop_
_entity.id
_entity.type
_entity.pdbx_description
1 polymer ?
#
loop_
_entity_poly.entity_id
_entity_poly.type
_entity_poly.pdbx_seq_one_letter_code
_entity_poly.pdbx_strand_id
1 'polypeptide(L)'
;MAVKFFGQYLVEKGVVSREAIVEAIALQDKQNLKLGEMAIAMGLVTPADIERAHQNQLSRDMKLGDLLVGTGILSEGQLAEVVARQKATHLYIGEALVQVGALDNEQLARQLEAFKIDQAPYLGESVQLPPGLANSALWEMAVDLTYKLVTRVLGLRFRPGTCQVVTQLSAAHQVAALDFAGDAKGRYLVAVSAPVQKKVAQALLHTAVVDHEPLEVLEDCLLEFINVVCGNVAAKASQQGSALSINPPVNIHPPATGLPLAAQEQGLCFPIHLEDGDLMELYLVLPK
;
A
#
# COMPACT_ATOMS: atom_id res chain seq x y z
N MET A 1 0.61 16.52 -14.13
CA MET A 1 1.35 16.26 -12.88
C MET A 1 0.78 14.99 -12.27
N ALA A 2 1.47 14.32 -11.34
CA ALA A 2 0.96 13.11 -10.71
C ALA A 2 0.32 13.42 -9.34
N VAL A 3 -0.37 12.43 -8.76
CA VAL A 3 -0.82 12.48 -7.36
C VAL A 3 0.41 12.51 -6.46
N LYS A 4 0.44 13.40 -5.47
CA LYS A 4 1.60 13.62 -4.61
C LYS A 4 1.22 13.65 -3.15
N PHE A 5 2.14 13.28 -2.28
CA PHE A 5 2.05 13.62 -0.87
C PHE A 5 2.43 15.08 -0.63
N PHE A 6 1.94 15.64 0.48
CA PHE A 6 2.21 17.03 0.81
C PHE A 6 3.72 17.29 0.99
N GLY A 7 4.43 16.39 1.67
CA GLY A 7 5.89 16.49 1.82
C GLY A 7 6.62 16.53 0.48
N GLN A 8 6.29 15.63 -0.44
CA GLN A 8 6.85 15.60 -1.79
C GLN A 8 6.56 16.89 -2.57
N TYR A 9 5.32 17.39 -2.51
CA TYR A 9 4.94 18.65 -3.14
C TYR A 9 5.82 19.81 -2.66
N LEU A 10 6.08 19.90 -1.35
CA LEU A 10 6.89 20.97 -0.80
C LEU A 10 8.35 20.92 -1.26
N VAL A 11 8.93 19.71 -1.36
CA VAL A 11 10.29 19.52 -1.88
C VAL A 11 10.38 19.93 -3.33
N GLU A 12 9.41 19.54 -4.17
CA GLU A 12 9.39 19.90 -5.58
C GLU A 12 9.20 21.41 -5.80
N LYS A 13 8.48 22.08 -4.90
CA LYS A 13 8.34 23.55 -4.89
C LYS A 13 9.56 24.26 -4.31
N GLY A 14 10.55 23.54 -3.78
CA GLY A 14 11.72 24.10 -3.13
C GLY A 14 11.41 24.82 -1.81
N VAL A 15 10.26 24.51 -1.19
CA VAL A 15 9.80 25.15 0.05
C VAL A 15 10.48 24.52 1.27
N VAL A 16 10.67 23.20 1.25
CA VAL A 16 11.49 22.48 2.23
C VAL A 16 12.51 21.58 1.54
N SER A 17 13.61 21.31 2.22
CA SER A 17 14.65 20.40 1.71
C SER A 17 14.26 18.93 1.92
N ARG A 18 14.95 18.02 1.21
CA ARG A 18 14.76 16.58 1.41
C ARG A 18 15.17 16.14 2.81
N GLU A 19 16.22 16.73 3.35
CA GLU A 19 16.74 16.45 4.69
C GLU A 19 15.70 16.80 5.76
N ALA A 20 15.04 17.95 5.62
CA ALA A 20 13.97 18.36 6.51
C ALA A 20 12.76 17.41 6.46
N ILE A 21 12.42 16.88 5.28
CA ILE A 21 11.37 15.86 5.14
C ILE A 21 11.76 14.58 5.88
N VAL A 22 12.99 14.10 5.70
CA VAL A 22 13.47 12.89 6.39
C VAL A 22 13.44 13.07 7.90
N GLU A 23 13.87 14.23 8.40
CA GLU A 23 13.82 14.56 9.83
C GLU A 23 12.37 14.61 10.36
N ALA A 24 11.46 15.23 9.62
CA ALA A 24 10.05 15.30 9.99
C ALA A 24 9.36 13.92 9.97
N ILE A 25 9.69 13.05 9.00
CA ILE A 25 9.20 11.66 8.94
C ILE A 25 9.73 10.88 10.16
N ALA A 26 11.02 10.99 10.47
CA ALA A 26 11.59 10.33 11.65
C ALA A 26 10.91 10.79 12.96
N LEU A 27 10.54 12.07 13.05
CA LEU A 27 9.78 12.61 14.19
C LEU A 27 8.36 12.02 14.23
N GLN A 28 7.67 11.93 13.09
CA GLN A 28 6.36 11.28 13.00
C GLN A 28 6.42 9.82 13.41
N ASP A 29 7.38 9.04 12.90
CA ASP A 29 7.52 7.61 13.22
C ASP A 29 7.78 7.38 14.71
N LYS A 30 8.51 8.29 15.35
CA LYS A 30 8.76 8.23 16.80
C LYS A 30 7.52 8.56 17.64
N GLN A 31 6.64 9.44 17.17
CA GLN A 31 5.49 9.91 17.95
C GLN A 31 4.18 9.16 17.62
N ASN A 32 3.98 8.76 16.37
CA ASN A 32 2.74 8.16 15.89
C ASN A 32 2.72 6.66 16.12
N LEU A 33 2.19 6.25 17.28
CA LEU A 33 1.98 4.84 17.58
C LEU A 33 0.97 4.19 16.61
N LYS A 34 1.30 3.01 16.10
CA LYS A 34 0.36 2.13 15.39
C LYS A 34 -0.76 1.69 16.33
N LEU A 35 -1.86 1.17 15.77
CA LEU A 35 -3.03 0.80 16.57
C LEU A 35 -2.67 -0.24 17.66
N GLY A 36 -1.88 -1.25 17.30
CA GLY A 36 -1.39 -2.25 18.25
C GLY A 36 -0.48 -1.67 19.32
N GLU A 37 0.46 -0.79 18.95
CA GLU A 37 1.36 -0.11 19.88
C GLU A 37 0.61 0.81 20.85
N MET A 38 -0.40 1.55 20.36
CA MET A 38 -1.27 2.38 21.18
C MET A 38 -2.09 1.52 22.14
N ALA A 39 -2.66 0.40 21.67
CA ALA A 39 -3.41 -0.53 22.52
C ALA A 39 -2.53 -1.15 23.62
N ILE A 40 -1.26 -1.48 23.32
CA ILE A 40 -0.28 -1.94 24.31
C ILE A 40 0.05 -0.83 25.30
N ALA A 41 0.30 0.40 24.82
CA ALA A 41 0.59 1.56 25.66
C ALA A 41 -0.59 1.92 26.59
N MET A 42 -1.82 1.60 26.19
CA MET A 42 -3.03 1.73 27.01
C MET A 42 -3.25 0.54 27.97
N GLY A 43 -2.43 -0.52 27.89
CA GLY A 43 -2.56 -1.72 28.70
C GLY A 43 -3.76 -2.60 28.34
N LEU A 44 -4.32 -2.42 27.13
CA LEU A 44 -5.53 -3.13 26.69
C LEU A 44 -5.23 -4.47 26.02
N VAL A 45 -4.03 -4.61 25.43
CA VAL A 45 -3.58 -5.84 24.75
C VAL A 45 -2.11 -6.11 25.06
N THR A 46 -1.68 -7.35 24.88
CA THR A 46 -0.26 -7.73 24.99
C THR A 46 0.41 -7.84 23.62
N PRO A 47 1.76 -7.80 23.52
CA PRO A 47 2.46 -8.05 22.27
C PRO A 47 2.10 -9.40 21.63
N ALA A 48 1.89 -10.45 22.45
CA ALA A 48 1.50 -11.77 21.99
C ALA A 48 0.11 -11.79 21.35
N ASP A 49 -0.81 -10.95 21.83
CA ASP A 49 -2.15 -10.80 21.24
C ASP A 49 -2.10 -10.17 19.85
N ILE A 50 -1.23 -9.17 19.68
CA ILE A 50 -0.99 -8.51 18.40
C ILE A 50 -0.38 -9.48 17.38
N GLU A 51 0.62 -10.26 17.78
CA GLU A 51 1.25 -11.25 16.90
C GLU A 51 0.26 -12.32 16.42
N ARG A 52 -0.56 -12.86 17.34
CA ARG A 52 -1.65 -13.78 16.98
C ARG A 52 -2.63 -13.12 16.02
N ALA A 53 -2.98 -11.86 16.26
CA ALA A 53 -3.91 -11.14 15.40
C ALA A 53 -3.33 -10.93 13.98
N HIS A 54 -2.04 -10.62 13.85
CA HIS A 54 -1.35 -10.50 12.55
C HIS A 54 -1.32 -11.81 11.78
N GLN A 55 -1.02 -12.93 12.42
CA GLN A 55 -1.04 -14.26 11.78
C GLN A 55 -2.43 -14.57 11.19
N ASN A 56 -3.50 -14.19 11.89
CA ASN A 56 -4.86 -14.36 11.40
C ASN A 56 -5.24 -13.36 10.28
N GLN A 57 -4.58 -12.19 10.23
CA GLN A 57 -4.85 -11.16 9.22
C GLN A 57 -4.35 -11.56 7.82
N LEU A 58 -3.36 -12.46 7.72
CA LEU A 58 -2.86 -12.98 6.44
C LEU A 58 -3.93 -13.80 5.68
N SER A 59 -4.83 -14.46 6.41
CA SER A 59 -5.86 -15.34 5.82
C SER A 59 -7.25 -14.71 5.75
N ARG A 60 -7.44 -13.51 6.33
CA ARG A 60 -8.75 -12.84 6.42
C ARG A 60 -8.61 -11.35 6.09
N ASP A 61 -9.37 -10.85 5.12
CA ASP A 61 -9.53 -9.41 4.80
C ASP A 61 -10.25 -8.64 5.93
N MET A 62 -9.63 -8.56 7.11
CA MET A 62 -10.13 -7.84 8.29
C MET A 62 -9.08 -6.86 8.80
N LYS A 63 -9.52 -5.78 9.44
CA LYS A 63 -8.59 -4.85 10.10
C LYS A 63 -8.15 -5.45 11.44
N LEU A 64 -6.92 -5.15 11.86
CA LEU A 64 -6.39 -5.57 13.16
C LEU A 64 -7.35 -5.30 14.32
N GLY A 65 -7.94 -4.09 14.38
CA GLY A 65 -8.91 -3.74 15.42
C GLY A 65 -10.14 -4.64 15.42
N ASP A 66 -10.76 -4.86 14.25
CA ASP A 66 -11.94 -5.72 14.10
C ASP A 66 -11.60 -7.17 14.47
N LEU A 67 -10.37 -7.61 14.19
CA LEU A 67 -9.91 -8.95 14.51
C LEU A 67 -9.67 -9.12 16.02
N LEU A 68 -9.10 -8.12 16.69
CA LEU A 68 -8.95 -8.10 18.15
C LEU A 68 -10.32 -8.11 18.85
N VAL A 69 -11.32 -7.44 18.28
CA VAL A 69 -12.70 -7.51 18.78
C VAL A 69 -13.32 -8.89 18.51
N GLY A 70 -13.20 -9.40 17.30
CA GLY A 70 -13.76 -10.71 16.92
C GLY A 70 -13.14 -11.90 17.66
N THR A 71 -11.92 -11.76 18.18
CA THR A 71 -11.24 -12.77 19.03
C THR A 71 -11.49 -12.57 20.53
N GLY A 72 -12.26 -11.55 20.91
CA GLY A 72 -12.60 -11.24 22.30
C GLY A 72 -11.48 -10.60 23.11
N ILE A 73 -10.39 -10.17 22.47
CA ILE A 73 -9.25 -9.51 23.12
C ILE A 73 -9.62 -8.05 23.46
N LEU A 74 -10.34 -7.39 22.57
CA LEU A 74 -10.89 -6.05 22.79
C LEU A 74 -12.42 -6.08 22.75
N SER A 75 -13.05 -5.20 23.51
CA SER A 75 -14.44 -4.79 23.26
C SER A 75 -14.51 -3.69 22.20
N GLU A 76 -15.67 -3.52 21.55
CA GLU A 76 -15.90 -2.40 20.61
C GLU A 76 -15.64 -1.04 21.26
N GLY A 77 -16.00 -0.87 22.54
CA GLY A 77 -15.75 0.37 23.29
C GLY A 77 -14.26 0.64 23.50
N GLN A 78 -13.48 -0.38 23.85
CA GLN A 78 -12.02 -0.25 23.99
C GLN A 78 -11.35 0.04 22.64
N LEU A 79 -11.79 -0.59 21.56
CA LEU A 79 -11.28 -0.29 20.23
C LEU A 79 -11.56 1.17 19.84
N ALA A 80 -12.76 1.67 20.12
CA ALA A 80 -13.12 3.08 19.89
C ALA A 80 -12.22 4.03 20.69
N GLU A 81 -11.90 3.69 21.94
CA GLU A 81 -10.99 4.47 22.79
C GLU A 81 -9.56 4.51 22.22
N VAL A 82 -9.03 3.36 21.78
CA VAL A 82 -7.71 3.27 21.13
C VAL A 82 -7.65 4.16 19.89
N VAL A 83 -8.66 4.06 19.02
CA VAL A 83 -8.74 4.86 17.79
C VAL A 83 -8.87 6.35 18.10
N ALA A 84 -9.65 6.73 19.11
CA ALA A 84 -9.80 8.11 19.53
C ALA A 84 -8.47 8.67 20.06
N ARG A 85 -7.77 7.93 20.91
CA ARG A 85 -6.47 8.34 21.46
C ARG A 85 -5.41 8.45 20.37
N GLN A 86 -5.35 7.47 19.46
CA GLN A 86 -4.45 7.52 18.32
C GLN A 86 -4.68 8.75 17.44
N LYS A 87 -5.94 9.10 17.14
CA LYS A 87 -6.27 10.32 16.38
C LYS A 87 -5.88 11.60 17.12
N ALA A 88 -6.09 11.65 18.43
CA ALA A 88 -5.79 12.83 19.23
C ALA A 88 -4.29 13.11 19.37
N THR A 89 -3.46 12.07 19.30
CA THR A 89 -1.99 12.19 19.41
C THR A 89 -1.27 12.11 18.08
N HIS A 90 -2.00 12.08 16.95
CA HIS A 90 -1.39 11.93 15.63
C HIS A 90 -0.71 13.24 15.21
N LEU A 91 0.60 13.18 15.02
CA LEU A 91 1.41 14.25 14.46
C LEU A 91 1.36 14.19 12.93
N TYR A 92 0.86 15.24 12.29
CA TYR A 92 0.84 15.35 10.83
C TYR A 92 2.18 15.86 10.27
N ILE A 93 2.49 15.53 9.02
CA ILE A 93 3.79 15.88 8.41
C ILE A 93 4.02 17.39 8.38
N GLY A 94 2.96 18.18 8.16
CA GLY A 94 3.03 19.63 8.21
C GLY A 94 3.38 20.17 9.60
N GLU A 95 2.81 19.59 10.65
CA GLU A 95 3.11 19.95 12.04
C GLU A 95 4.51 19.50 12.44
N ALA A 96 4.92 18.30 12.00
CA ALA A 96 6.29 17.81 12.19
C ALA A 96 7.31 18.75 11.53
N LEU A 97 7.04 19.21 10.31
CA LEU A 97 7.87 20.20 9.61
C LEU A 97 7.97 21.54 10.36
N VAL A 98 6.91 21.95 11.06
CA VAL A 98 6.95 23.11 11.95
C VAL A 98 7.81 22.84 13.19
N GLN A 99 7.67 21.66 13.80
CA GLN A 99 8.45 21.29 14.99
C GLN A 99 9.96 21.18 14.72
N VAL A 100 10.37 20.69 13.55
CA VAL A 100 11.78 20.63 13.14
C VAL A 100 12.29 21.97 12.58
N GLY A 101 11.45 23.01 12.57
CA GLY A 101 11.82 24.37 12.14
C GLY A 101 11.93 24.57 10.63
N ALA A 102 11.47 23.62 9.82
CA ALA A 102 11.49 23.69 8.37
C ALA A 102 10.35 24.55 7.80
N LEU A 103 9.27 24.73 8.55
CA LEU A 103 8.15 25.62 8.26
C LEU A 103 7.78 26.43 9.50
N ASP A 104 7.16 27.58 9.30
CA ASP A 104 6.31 28.21 10.32
C ASP A 104 4.82 27.90 10.07
N ASN A 105 3.97 28.25 11.04
CA ASN A 105 2.52 27.98 10.96
C ASN A 105 1.84 28.73 9.80
N GLU A 106 2.32 29.92 9.43
CA GLU A 106 1.74 30.71 8.35
C GLU A 106 2.10 30.13 6.98
N GLN A 107 3.36 29.71 6.81
CA GLN A 107 3.85 28.98 5.67
C GLN A 107 3.10 27.66 5.52
N LEU A 108 2.92 26.90 6.61
CA LEU A 108 2.17 25.65 6.58
C LEU A 108 0.74 25.87 6.05
N ALA A 109 0.00 26.84 6.61
CA ALA A 109 -1.36 27.14 6.18
C ALA A 109 -1.44 27.48 4.69
N ARG A 110 -0.55 28.38 4.23
CA ARG A 110 -0.47 28.82 2.84
C ARG A 110 -0.16 27.66 1.88
N GLN A 111 0.78 26.80 2.25
CA GLN A 111 1.17 25.66 1.42
C GLN A 111 0.08 24.59 1.37
N LEU A 112 -0.65 24.37 2.46
CA LEU A 112 -1.79 23.46 2.48
C LEU A 112 -2.90 23.91 1.53
N GLU A 113 -3.20 25.21 1.48
CA GLU A 113 -4.16 25.77 0.51
C GLU A 113 -3.69 25.58 -0.93
N ALA A 114 -2.44 25.94 -1.22
CA ALA A 114 -1.87 25.78 -2.56
C ALA A 114 -1.83 24.29 -3.00
N PHE A 115 -1.50 23.38 -2.08
CA PHE A 115 -1.50 21.95 -2.32
C PHE A 115 -2.90 21.40 -2.58
N LYS A 116 -3.91 21.84 -1.83
CA LYS A 116 -5.31 21.44 -2.07
C LYS A 116 -5.76 21.81 -3.47
N ILE A 117 -5.41 23.00 -3.95
CA ILE A 117 -5.74 23.45 -5.31
C ILE A 117 -4.99 22.61 -6.36
N ASP A 118 -3.70 22.36 -6.15
CA ASP A 118 -2.86 21.54 -7.05
C ASP A 118 -3.37 20.09 -7.17
N GLN A 119 -3.83 19.52 -6.06
CA GLN A 119 -4.30 18.13 -5.98
C GLN A 119 -5.79 17.96 -6.25
N ALA A 120 -6.58 19.04 -6.31
CA ALA A 120 -8.03 19.00 -6.55
C ALA A 120 -8.44 18.16 -7.78
N PRO A 121 -7.72 18.20 -8.92
CA PRO A 121 -8.06 17.38 -10.09
C PRO A 121 -7.91 15.86 -9.85
N TYR A 122 -7.21 15.44 -8.80
CA TYR A 122 -6.97 14.03 -8.48
C TYR A 122 -7.78 13.53 -7.27
N LEU A 123 -8.65 14.37 -6.69
CA LEU A 123 -9.46 14.02 -5.52
C LEU A 123 -10.73 13.19 -5.83
N GLY A 124 -10.90 12.68 -7.06
CA GLY A 124 -12.00 11.75 -7.42
C GLY A 124 -11.51 10.29 -7.40
N GLU A 125 -11.95 9.47 -6.44
CA GLU A 125 -13.15 8.62 -6.44
C GLU A 125 -13.02 7.35 -7.30
N SER A 126 -12.95 6.21 -6.59
CA SER A 126 -13.10 4.83 -7.08
C SER A 126 -11.99 4.35 -8.03
N VAL A 127 -11.73 3.04 -8.02
CA VAL A 127 -10.90 2.43 -9.08
C VAL A 127 -11.67 2.57 -10.40
N GLN A 128 -11.20 3.45 -11.29
CA GLN A 128 -11.83 3.63 -12.60
C GLN A 128 -11.14 2.72 -13.62
N LEU A 129 -11.88 1.74 -14.13
CA LEU A 129 -11.43 0.88 -15.21
C LEU A 129 -11.89 1.38 -16.59
N PRO A 130 -11.15 1.08 -17.66
CA PRO A 130 -11.61 1.37 -19.01
C PRO A 130 -12.97 0.68 -19.32
N PRO A 131 -13.86 1.35 -20.07
CA PRO A 131 -15.13 0.75 -20.45
C PRO A 131 -14.93 -0.45 -21.37
N GLY A 132 -15.84 -1.42 -21.31
CA GLY A 132 -15.82 -2.60 -22.18
C GLY A 132 -14.92 -3.74 -21.72
N LEU A 133 -14.30 -3.63 -20.54
CA LEU A 133 -13.51 -4.71 -19.96
C LEU A 133 -14.42 -5.85 -19.47
N ALA A 134 -14.07 -7.10 -19.81
CA ALA A 134 -14.73 -8.27 -19.25
C ALA A 134 -14.40 -8.41 -17.75
N ASN A 135 -15.38 -8.79 -16.94
CA ASN A 135 -15.22 -8.98 -15.49
C ASN A 135 -14.74 -7.73 -14.73
N SER A 136 -15.14 -6.51 -15.15
CA SER A 136 -14.70 -5.25 -14.49
C SER A 136 -14.86 -5.26 -12.97
N ALA A 137 -15.97 -5.78 -12.44
CA ALA A 137 -16.20 -5.85 -11.00
C ALA A 137 -15.14 -6.69 -10.25
N LEU A 138 -14.64 -7.77 -10.87
CA LEU A 138 -13.55 -8.58 -10.31
C LEU A 138 -12.25 -7.79 -10.28
N TRP A 139 -11.93 -7.09 -11.37
CA TRP A 139 -10.69 -6.33 -11.48
C TRP A 139 -10.70 -5.09 -10.57
N GLU A 140 -11.84 -4.41 -10.42
CA GLU A 140 -12.04 -3.34 -9.43
C GLU A 140 -11.82 -3.87 -8.01
N MET A 141 -12.41 -5.03 -7.70
CA MET A 141 -12.22 -5.71 -6.42
C MET A 141 -10.76 -6.10 -6.18
N ALA A 142 -10.04 -6.58 -7.20
CA ALA A 142 -8.63 -6.93 -7.09
C ALA A 142 -7.76 -5.71 -6.73
N VAL A 143 -7.98 -4.57 -7.40
CA VAL A 143 -7.27 -3.32 -7.10
C VAL A 143 -7.62 -2.80 -5.70
N ASP A 144 -8.91 -2.79 -5.33
CA ASP A 144 -9.37 -2.35 -4.00
C ASP A 144 -8.79 -3.22 -2.86
N LEU A 145 -8.77 -4.55 -3.02
CA LEU A 145 -8.14 -5.45 -2.05
C LEU A 145 -6.64 -5.23 -1.97
N THR A 146 -5.97 -5.00 -3.10
CA THR A 146 -4.54 -4.66 -3.13
C THR A 146 -4.26 -3.42 -2.28
N TYR A 147 -5.00 -2.33 -2.52
CA TYR A 147 -4.92 -1.08 -1.77
C TYR A 147 -5.13 -1.28 -0.26
N LYS A 148 -6.11 -2.09 0.12
CA LYS A 148 -6.37 -2.42 1.52
C LYS A 148 -5.20 -3.21 2.15
N LEU A 149 -4.64 -4.18 1.44
CA LEU A 149 -3.58 -5.05 1.95
C LEU A 149 -2.21 -4.37 1.95
N VAL A 150 -1.94 -3.43 1.03
CA VAL A 150 -0.77 -2.54 1.13
C VAL A 150 -0.79 -1.77 2.46
N THR A 151 -1.95 -1.24 2.85
CA THR A 151 -2.06 -0.56 4.15
C THR A 151 -1.99 -1.54 5.33
N ARG A 152 -2.71 -2.66 5.25
CA ARG A 152 -2.94 -3.55 6.42
C ARG A 152 -1.80 -4.52 6.68
N VAL A 153 -1.21 -5.09 5.63
CA VAL A 153 -0.15 -6.11 5.72
C VAL A 153 1.21 -5.41 5.68
N LEU A 154 1.41 -4.49 4.74
CA LEU A 154 2.71 -3.81 4.60
C LEU A 154 2.84 -2.59 5.52
N GLY A 155 1.74 -2.07 6.06
CA GLY A 155 1.76 -0.86 6.89
C GLY A 155 2.11 0.41 6.10
N LEU A 156 2.06 0.36 4.76
CA LEU A 156 2.50 1.45 3.90
C LEU A 156 1.36 2.42 3.63
N ARG A 157 1.63 3.71 3.83
CA ARG A 157 0.75 4.80 3.39
C ARG A 157 1.01 5.09 1.92
N PHE A 158 -0.06 5.23 1.16
CA PHE A 158 0.04 5.50 -0.27
C PHE A 158 -1.09 6.41 -0.77
N ARG A 159 -0.91 6.94 -1.97
CA ARG A 159 -1.96 7.60 -2.76
C ARG A 159 -2.08 6.88 -4.11
N PRO A 160 -3.27 6.41 -4.49
CA PRO A 160 -3.46 5.79 -5.79
C PRO A 160 -3.34 6.83 -6.90
N GLY A 161 -2.64 6.47 -7.98
CA GLY A 161 -2.61 7.22 -9.22
C GLY A 161 -3.76 6.80 -10.15
N THR A 162 -3.94 7.55 -11.24
CA THR A 162 -4.93 7.23 -12.27
C THR A 162 -4.55 5.95 -13.00
N CYS A 163 -5.53 5.07 -13.26
CA CYS A 163 -5.35 3.89 -14.09
C CYS A 163 -4.89 4.27 -15.50
N GLN A 164 -3.85 3.60 -16.00
CA GLN A 164 -3.29 3.83 -17.34
C GLN A 164 -3.38 2.55 -18.16
N VAL A 165 -3.87 2.66 -19.40
CA VAL A 165 -3.78 1.54 -20.35
C VAL A 165 -2.38 1.52 -20.94
N VAL A 166 -1.69 0.39 -20.80
CA VAL A 166 -0.29 0.23 -21.20
C VAL A 166 -0.10 -0.97 -22.13
N THR A 167 0.93 -0.89 -22.97
CA THR A 167 1.38 -1.96 -23.86
C THR A 167 2.71 -2.58 -23.42
N GLN A 168 3.31 -2.04 -22.36
CA GLN A 168 4.54 -2.54 -21.75
C GLN A 168 4.53 -2.23 -20.25
N LEU A 169 5.18 -3.07 -19.46
CA LEU A 169 5.50 -2.76 -18.07
C LEU A 169 6.70 -1.83 -18.00
N SER A 170 6.67 -0.89 -17.06
CA SER A 170 7.82 -0.05 -16.72
C SER A 170 9.00 -0.89 -16.22
N ALA A 171 10.20 -0.32 -16.33
CA ALA A 171 11.38 -0.90 -15.67
C ALA A 171 11.19 -0.86 -14.15
N ALA A 172 11.50 -1.97 -13.48
CA ALA A 172 11.38 -2.11 -12.04
C ALA A 172 12.52 -2.95 -11.48
N HIS A 173 12.78 -2.83 -10.18
CA HIS A 173 13.82 -3.63 -9.52
C HIS A 173 13.40 -5.10 -9.40
N GLN A 174 12.14 -5.32 -9.02
CA GLN A 174 11.53 -6.65 -8.93
C GLN A 174 10.09 -6.56 -9.41
N VAL A 175 9.62 -7.61 -10.10
CA VAL A 175 8.21 -7.78 -10.46
C VAL A 175 7.75 -9.16 -10.01
N ALA A 176 6.81 -9.21 -9.07
CA ALA A 176 6.12 -10.45 -8.73
C ALA A 176 4.87 -10.60 -9.58
N ALA A 177 4.65 -11.78 -10.14
CA ALA A 177 3.49 -12.07 -11.00
C ALA A 177 2.74 -13.31 -10.52
N LEU A 178 1.42 -13.30 -10.69
CA LEU A 178 0.54 -14.42 -10.41
C LEU A 178 -0.57 -14.48 -11.45
N ASP A 179 -0.88 -15.68 -11.92
CA ASP A 179 -1.90 -15.91 -12.94
C ASP A 179 -3.23 -16.35 -12.31
N PHE A 180 -4.30 -15.63 -12.66
CA PHE A 180 -5.68 -16.05 -12.40
C PHE A 180 -6.18 -16.96 -13.52
N ALA A 181 -6.91 -18.02 -13.15
CA ALA A 181 -7.56 -18.93 -14.06
C ALA A 181 -9.01 -19.24 -13.62
N GLY A 182 -9.79 -19.84 -14.51
CA GLY A 182 -11.20 -20.16 -14.31
C GLY A 182 -12.12 -19.24 -15.10
N ASP A 183 -13.19 -18.74 -14.45
CA ASP A 183 -14.21 -17.90 -15.07
C ASP A 183 -13.66 -16.55 -15.58
N ALA A 184 -12.56 -16.09 -14.98
CA ALA A 184 -11.78 -14.98 -15.47
C ALA A 184 -10.31 -15.41 -15.63
N LYS A 185 -9.66 -14.88 -16.67
CA LYS A 185 -8.23 -15.08 -16.92
C LYS A 185 -7.54 -13.73 -16.97
N GLY A 186 -6.42 -13.65 -16.29
CA GLY A 186 -5.61 -12.44 -16.23
C GLY A 186 -4.37 -12.66 -15.41
N ARG A 187 -3.32 -11.90 -15.69
CA ARG A 187 -2.09 -11.89 -14.92
C ARG A 187 -2.06 -10.66 -14.03
N TYR A 188 -1.90 -10.90 -12.74
CA TYR A 188 -1.71 -9.88 -11.72
C TYR A 188 -0.22 -9.71 -11.49
N LEU A 189 0.29 -8.48 -11.54
CA LEU A 189 1.69 -8.20 -11.25
C LEU A 189 1.84 -7.02 -10.30
N VAL A 190 2.85 -7.08 -9.45
CA VAL A 190 3.29 -5.97 -8.62
C VAL A 190 4.75 -5.69 -8.93
N ALA A 191 5.02 -4.48 -9.38
CA ALA A 191 6.36 -3.99 -9.65
C ALA A 191 6.80 -3.02 -8.55
N VAL A 192 8.03 -3.16 -8.08
CA VAL A 192 8.59 -2.35 -6.98
C VAL A 192 9.99 -1.86 -7.28
N SER A 193 10.35 -0.71 -6.72
CA SER A 193 11.74 -0.24 -6.64
C SER A 193 12.50 -0.98 -5.52
N ALA A 194 13.83 -0.89 -5.52
CA ALA A 194 14.66 -1.53 -4.49
C ALA A 194 14.34 -1.06 -3.05
N PRO A 195 14.11 0.24 -2.78
CA PRO A 195 13.63 0.68 -1.46
C PRO A 195 12.30 0.06 -1.05
N VAL A 196 11.37 -0.10 -2.01
CA VAL A 196 10.04 -0.67 -1.75
C VAL A 196 10.10 -2.17 -1.48
N GLN A 197 10.97 -2.92 -2.18
CA GLN A 197 11.22 -4.33 -1.86
C GLN A 197 11.65 -4.50 -0.39
N LYS A 198 12.59 -3.68 0.08
CA LYS A 198 13.04 -3.70 1.48
C LYS A 198 11.89 -3.41 2.45
N LYS A 199 11.05 -2.41 2.14
CA LYS A 199 9.86 -2.09 2.95
C LYS A 199 8.87 -3.26 3.03
N VAL A 200 8.67 -3.98 1.92
CA VAL A 200 7.84 -5.19 1.89
C VAL A 200 8.43 -6.27 2.79
N ALA A 201 9.74 -6.54 2.66
CA ALA A 201 10.43 -7.52 3.49
C ALA A 201 10.42 -7.16 4.98
N GLN A 202 10.68 -5.90 5.34
CA GLN A 202 10.60 -5.42 6.73
C GLN A 202 9.21 -5.69 7.34
N ALA A 203 8.15 -5.45 6.56
CA ALA A 203 6.79 -5.65 7.04
C ALA A 203 6.45 -7.14 7.26
N LEU A 204 6.86 -8.02 6.33
CA LEU A 204 6.53 -9.45 6.38
C LEU A 204 7.44 -10.26 7.32
N LEU A 205 8.71 -9.90 7.42
CA LEU A 205 9.67 -10.52 8.35
C LEU A 205 9.56 -9.93 9.77
N HIS A 206 8.74 -8.88 9.95
CA HIS A 206 8.55 -8.18 11.22
C HIS A 206 9.87 -7.68 11.84
N THR A 207 10.80 -7.21 11.00
CA THR A 207 12.10 -6.66 11.41
C THR A 207 12.35 -5.30 10.76
N ALA A 208 13.01 -4.40 11.48
CA ALA A 208 13.36 -3.08 10.96
C ALA A 208 14.57 -3.10 10.01
N VAL A 209 15.42 -4.13 10.11
CA VAL A 209 16.66 -4.24 9.32
C VAL A 209 16.64 -5.53 8.52
N VAL A 210 16.79 -5.39 7.20
CA VAL A 210 16.79 -6.52 6.24
C VAL A 210 18.02 -6.50 5.33
N ASP A 211 19.00 -5.62 5.58
CA ASP A 211 20.19 -5.46 4.72
C ASP A 211 21.11 -6.68 4.70
N HIS A 212 20.96 -7.57 5.68
CA HIS A 212 21.71 -8.82 5.79
C HIS A 212 20.96 -10.02 5.23
N GLU A 213 19.69 -9.85 4.86
CA GLU A 213 18.89 -10.94 4.31
C GLU A 213 19.37 -11.29 2.90
N PRO A 214 19.43 -12.58 2.54
CA PRO A 214 19.70 -13.01 1.18
C PRO A 214 18.68 -12.40 0.21
N LEU A 215 19.11 -12.13 -1.03
CA LEU A 215 18.23 -11.59 -2.07
C LEU A 215 16.98 -12.47 -2.27
N GLU A 216 17.14 -13.79 -2.25
CA GLU A 216 16.03 -14.76 -2.37
C GLU A 216 14.96 -14.54 -1.30
N VAL A 217 15.35 -14.26 -0.05
CA VAL A 217 14.42 -13.99 1.06
C VAL A 217 13.66 -12.69 0.83
N LEU A 218 14.34 -11.64 0.35
CA LEU A 218 13.69 -10.37 0.02
C LEU A 218 12.70 -10.53 -1.15
N GLU A 219 13.07 -11.34 -2.14
CA GLU A 219 12.23 -11.62 -3.30
C GLU A 219 10.97 -12.42 -2.93
N ASP A 220 11.14 -13.45 -2.10
CA ASP A 220 10.06 -14.30 -1.59
C ASP A 220 9.04 -13.51 -0.79
N CYS A 221 9.45 -12.46 -0.07
CA CYS A 221 8.53 -11.58 0.63
C CYS A 221 7.52 -10.93 -0.33
N LEU A 222 7.96 -10.46 -1.50
CA LEU A 222 7.02 -9.89 -2.48
C LEU A 222 6.10 -10.96 -3.07
N LEU A 223 6.62 -12.17 -3.32
CA LEU A 223 5.82 -13.30 -3.80
C LEU A 223 4.73 -13.69 -2.79
N GLU A 224 5.07 -13.76 -1.51
CA GLU A 224 4.14 -14.06 -0.43
C GLU A 224 3.07 -12.96 -0.31
N PHE A 225 3.48 -11.69 -0.41
CA PHE A 225 2.52 -10.58 -0.39
C PHE A 225 1.48 -10.69 -1.52
N ILE A 226 1.91 -10.91 -2.76
CA ILE A 226 0.95 -11.02 -3.87
C ILE A 226 0.10 -12.29 -3.75
N ASN A 227 0.64 -13.37 -3.19
CA ASN A 227 -0.11 -14.59 -2.93
C ASN A 227 -1.23 -14.35 -1.91
N VAL A 228 -0.95 -13.60 -0.83
CA VAL A 228 -1.96 -13.15 0.14
C VAL A 228 -3.03 -12.30 -0.54
N VAL A 229 -2.64 -11.34 -1.39
CA VAL A 229 -3.59 -10.48 -2.10
C VAL A 229 -4.48 -11.29 -3.04
N CYS A 230 -3.90 -12.04 -3.96
CA CYS A 230 -4.62 -12.83 -4.94
C CYS A 230 -5.47 -13.94 -4.29
N GLY A 231 -5.01 -14.53 -3.17
CA GLY A 231 -5.78 -15.48 -2.38
C GLY A 231 -7.06 -14.86 -1.81
N ASN A 232 -6.98 -13.62 -1.29
CA ASN A 232 -8.16 -12.89 -0.83
C ASN A 232 -9.11 -12.52 -1.99
N VAL A 233 -8.56 -12.15 -3.16
CA VAL A 233 -9.36 -11.90 -4.38
C VAL A 233 -10.12 -13.16 -4.80
N ALA A 234 -9.44 -14.30 -4.90
CA ALA A 234 -10.06 -15.57 -5.30
C ALA A 234 -11.12 -16.03 -4.29
N ALA A 235 -10.84 -15.93 -2.99
CA ALA A 235 -11.81 -16.26 -1.94
C ALA A 235 -13.07 -15.39 -2.03
N LYS A 236 -12.92 -14.08 -2.26
CA LYS A 236 -14.04 -13.15 -2.39
C LYS A 236 -14.82 -13.34 -3.69
N ALA A 237 -14.14 -13.62 -4.80
CA ALA A 237 -14.78 -13.98 -6.07
C ALA A 237 -15.62 -15.26 -5.92
N SER A 238 -15.11 -16.27 -5.23
CA SER A 238 -15.83 -17.52 -4.94
C SER A 238 -17.09 -17.29 -4.10
N GLN A 239 -17.04 -16.44 -3.08
CA GLN A 239 -18.22 -16.04 -2.30
C GLN A 239 -19.28 -15.32 -3.14
N GLN A 240 -18.88 -14.68 -4.23
CA GLN A 240 -19.76 -14.00 -5.19
C GLN A 240 -20.17 -14.91 -6.36
N GLY A 241 -19.86 -16.21 -6.29
CA GLY A 241 -20.27 -17.21 -7.27
C GLY A 241 -19.36 -17.35 -8.49
N SER A 242 -18.16 -16.76 -8.48
CA SER A 242 -17.16 -16.92 -9.54
C SER A 242 -16.08 -17.93 -9.17
N ALA A 243 -15.88 -18.93 -10.01
CA ALA A 243 -14.82 -19.92 -9.86
C ALA A 243 -13.48 -19.35 -10.36
N LEU A 244 -12.76 -18.68 -9.46
CA LEU A 244 -11.43 -18.13 -9.71
C LEU A 244 -10.37 -18.95 -8.95
N SER A 245 -9.34 -19.39 -9.64
CA SER A 245 -8.15 -20.02 -9.05
C SER A 245 -6.91 -19.17 -9.29
N ILE A 246 -5.91 -19.35 -8.42
CA ILE A 246 -4.61 -18.68 -8.49
C ILE A 246 -3.52 -19.72 -8.72
N ASN A 247 -2.60 -19.42 -9.63
CA ASN A 247 -1.38 -20.21 -9.82
C ASN A 247 -0.31 -19.75 -8.81
N PRO A 248 0.76 -20.55 -8.60
CA PRO A 248 1.89 -20.12 -7.79
C PRO A 248 2.51 -18.81 -8.33
N PRO A 249 2.92 -17.87 -7.45
CA PRO A 249 3.55 -16.64 -7.88
C PRO A 249 4.93 -16.92 -8.47
N VAL A 250 5.38 -16.07 -9.38
CA VAL A 250 6.70 -16.13 -10.02
C VAL A 250 7.38 -14.78 -9.96
N ASN A 251 8.70 -14.80 -9.80
CA ASN A 251 9.50 -13.59 -9.86
C ASN A 251 9.91 -13.30 -11.31
N ILE A 252 9.85 -12.03 -11.69
CA ILE A 252 10.23 -11.51 -13.00
C ILE A 252 11.22 -10.37 -12.80
N HIS A 253 12.34 -10.46 -13.49
CA HIS A 253 13.32 -9.38 -13.59
C HIS A 253 13.19 -8.72 -14.96
N PRO A 254 12.37 -7.66 -15.11
CA PRO A 254 12.19 -7.01 -16.39
C PRO A 254 13.52 -6.36 -16.84
N PRO A 255 13.81 -6.34 -18.15
CA PRO A 255 14.97 -5.62 -18.66
C PRO A 255 14.80 -4.11 -18.40
N ALA A 256 15.91 -3.37 -18.43
CA ALA A 256 15.91 -1.92 -18.17
C ALA A 256 15.01 -1.10 -19.12
N THR A 257 14.63 -1.68 -20.26
CA THR A 257 13.70 -1.09 -21.25
C THR A 257 12.22 -1.35 -20.92
N GLY A 258 11.91 -2.11 -19.88
CA GLY A 258 10.55 -2.59 -19.58
C GLY A 258 10.22 -3.91 -20.28
N LEU A 259 9.09 -4.51 -19.92
CA LEU A 259 8.62 -5.79 -20.49
C LEU A 259 7.44 -5.55 -21.43
N PRO A 260 7.57 -5.79 -22.75
CA PRO A 260 6.47 -5.61 -23.70
C PRO A 260 5.38 -6.66 -23.48
N LEU A 261 4.12 -6.25 -23.64
CA LEU A 261 2.96 -7.14 -23.59
C LEU A 261 2.69 -7.79 -24.94
N ALA A 262 2.06 -8.96 -24.95
CA ALA A 262 1.68 -9.60 -26.20
C ALA A 262 0.60 -8.78 -26.93
N ALA A 263 0.54 -8.90 -28.27
CA ALA A 263 -0.41 -8.11 -29.07
C ALA A 263 -1.89 -8.35 -28.70
N GLN A 264 -2.21 -9.54 -28.19
CA GLN A 264 -3.56 -9.94 -27.75
C GLN A 264 -3.86 -9.57 -26.29
N GLU A 265 -2.92 -8.94 -25.59
CA GLU A 265 -3.05 -8.53 -24.20
C GLU A 265 -3.24 -7.01 -24.10
N GLN A 266 -3.94 -6.59 -23.06
CA GLN A 266 -4.04 -5.22 -22.61
C GLN A 266 -3.55 -5.13 -21.17
N GLY A 267 -2.60 -4.23 -20.91
CA GLY A 267 -2.16 -3.92 -19.55
C GLY A 267 -2.95 -2.76 -18.97
N LEU A 268 -3.33 -2.88 -17.70
CA LEU A 268 -3.83 -1.79 -16.87
C LEU A 268 -2.80 -1.56 -15.77
N CYS A 269 -2.18 -0.37 -15.75
CA CYS A 269 -1.25 0.04 -14.70
C CYS A 269 -1.96 0.95 -13.70
N PHE A 270 -1.81 0.63 -12.42
CA PHE A 270 -2.30 1.40 -11.28
C PHE A 270 -1.10 1.85 -10.44
N PRO A 271 -0.62 3.08 -10.64
CA PRO A 271 0.46 3.63 -9.83
C PRO A 271 0.05 3.74 -8.35
N ILE A 272 0.92 3.33 -7.45
CA ILE A 272 0.77 3.43 -5.99
C ILE A 272 1.92 4.29 -5.49
N HIS A 273 1.66 5.58 -5.34
CA HIS A 273 2.65 6.55 -4.86
C HIS A 273 2.79 6.39 -3.35
N LEU A 274 4.01 6.20 -2.84
CA LEU A 274 4.27 6.10 -1.40
C LEU A 274 4.67 7.46 -0.81
N GLU A 275 4.59 7.59 0.51
CA GLU A 275 4.85 8.85 1.23
C GLU A 275 6.25 9.42 0.99
N ASP A 276 7.25 8.55 0.83
CA ASP A 276 8.66 8.92 0.65
C ASP A 276 9.02 9.24 -0.83
N GLY A 277 8.04 9.27 -1.72
CA GLY A 277 8.22 9.50 -3.15
C GLY A 277 8.58 8.25 -3.96
N ASP A 278 8.72 7.10 -3.30
CA ASP A 278 8.85 5.80 -3.95
C ASP A 278 7.57 5.40 -4.70
N LEU A 279 7.74 4.52 -5.69
CA LEU A 279 6.66 4.03 -6.54
C LEU A 279 6.55 2.51 -6.46
N MET A 280 5.34 2.05 -6.20
CA MET A 280 4.89 0.68 -6.44
C MET A 280 3.87 0.74 -7.58
N GLU A 281 3.84 -0.27 -8.45
CA GLU A 281 2.87 -0.32 -9.55
C GLU A 281 2.15 -1.67 -9.52
N LEU A 282 0.82 -1.62 -9.50
CA LEU A 282 -0.01 -2.79 -9.75
C LEU A 282 -0.33 -2.86 -11.24
N TYR A 283 -0.15 -4.03 -11.85
CA TYR A 283 -0.55 -4.32 -13.21
C TYR A 283 -1.59 -5.42 -13.25
N LEU A 284 -2.63 -5.21 -14.07
CA LEU A 284 -3.51 -6.28 -14.53
C LEU A 284 -3.29 -6.44 -16.05
N VAL A 285 -2.75 -7.58 -16.46
CA VAL A 285 -2.58 -7.93 -17.88
C VAL A 285 -3.69 -8.89 -18.26
N LEU A 286 -4.58 -8.41 -19.12
CA LEU A 286 -5.85 -9.05 -19.44
C LEU A 286 -5.91 -9.38 -20.94
N PRO A 287 -6.58 -10.47 -21.34
CA PRO A 287 -6.86 -10.72 -22.75
C PRO A 287 -7.79 -9.61 -23.29
N LYS A 288 -7.56 -9.20 -24.54
CA LYS A 288 -8.43 -8.29 -25.28
C LYS A 288 -9.74 -8.95 -25.72
#